data_AF-A0AAD6S2T6-F1
#
_entry.id   AF-A0AAD6S2T6-F1
#
_cell.length_a   1.000
_cell.length_b   1.000
_cell.length_c   1.000
_cell.angle_alpha   90.00
_cell.angle_beta   90.00
_cell.angle_gamma   90.00
#
_symmetry.space_group_name_H-M   'P 1'
#
loop_
_entity.id
_entity.type
_entity.pdbx_description
1 polymer ?
#
loop_
_entity_poly.entity_id
_entity_poly.type
_entity_poly.pdbx_seq_one_letter_code
_entity_poly.pdbx_strand_id
1 'polypeptide(L)'
;MKDRSNAAEDADRLDDYSYTTIQLGVWRMLLPVERTSTQWSPLSWFDLSRLEKWDGLSSTLLIWRFAREVYSIDPWLNLMFFALNLATAVEGTLMLYASSRLLRTVETGLVTGRPDIRAICHAVILRVFCTVLTSTTRWARAWVTPILRAQVISHFDDYIFQETLRLDISTSKDKNNKIEVHATSLWNDFQFLSTFFQWGFQLAGQIIFTVQQPSGGITLTLLALVSPIFSTRLHQASWKRPFLYYASNLDYIRLRALKSIGSEKYREEITSVNIGSWILDEYRRARHALGTIPDYSPHFQMATSTNPISGILQQLSGDLPTFYWAGSVILEPEAP
;
A
#
# COMPACT_ATOMS: atom_id res chain seq x y z
N MET A 1 0.32 -4.83 48.77
CA MET A 1 1.62 -4.14 48.95
C MET A 1 2.80 -4.90 48.32
N LYS A 2 2.65 -6.19 47.95
CA LYS A 2 3.70 -7.01 47.30
C LYS A 2 3.84 -6.78 45.78
N ASP A 3 2.78 -6.31 45.11
CA ASP A 3 2.81 -6.04 43.65
C ASP A 3 3.58 -4.77 43.21
N ARG A 4 3.79 -3.79 44.11
CA ARG A 4 4.56 -2.59 43.77
C ARG A 4 6.08 -2.83 43.79
N SER A 5 6.54 -3.85 44.49
CA SER A 5 7.96 -4.20 44.57
C SER A 5 8.47 -4.79 43.25
N ASN A 6 7.68 -5.66 42.62
CA ASN A 6 8.07 -6.31 41.37
C ASN A 6 8.04 -5.33 40.18
N ALA A 7 7.10 -4.38 40.17
CA ALA A 7 7.04 -3.36 39.11
C ALA A 7 8.24 -2.39 39.13
N ALA A 8 8.85 -2.17 40.30
CA ALA A 8 10.06 -1.35 40.42
C ALA A 8 11.31 -2.12 39.98
N GLU A 9 11.38 -3.43 40.24
CA GLU A 9 12.49 -4.30 39.86
C GLU A 9 12.49 -4.65 38.35
N ASP A 10 11.31 -4.69 37.73
CA ASP A 10 11.17 -4.82 36.28
C ASP A 10 11.45 -3.50 35.52
N ALA A 11 11.26 -2.35 36.17
CA ALA A 11 11.62 -1.05 35.59
C ALA A 11 13.14 -0.86 35.52
N ASP A 12 13.88 -1.31 36.54
CA ASP A 12 15.35 -1.23 36.62
C ASP A 12 16.04 -2.17 35.60
N ARG A 13 15.33 -3.20 35.10
CA ARG A 13 15.82 -4.13 34.06
C ARG A 13 15.61 -3.63 32.63
N LEU A 14 14.84 -2.57 32.42
CA LEU A 14 14.59 -1.99 31.09
C LEU A 14 15.63 -0.94 30.68
N ASP A 15 16.49 -0.51 31.61
CA ASP A 15 17.50 0.55 31.38
C ASP A 15 18.74 0.06 30.61
N ASP A 16 18.89 -1.25 30.36
CA ASP A 16 20.06 -1.82 29.65
C ASP A 16 19.85 -2.02 28.13
N TYR A 17 18.71 -1.61 27.59
CA TYR A 17 18.45 -1.65 26.15
C TYR A 17 18.53 -0.25 25.56
N SER A 18 19.52 -0.02 24.70
CA SER A 18 19.62 1.20 23.89
C SER A 18 18.48 1.23 22.85
N TYR A 19 17.37 1.91 23.18
CA TYR A 19 16.26 2.13 22.25
C TYR A 19 16.49 3.38 21.40
N THR A 20 16.33 3.26 20.08
CA THR A 20 16.21 4.43 19.20
C THR A 20 14.75 4.85 19.14
N THR A 21 14.46 6.10 19.53
CA THR A 21 13.13 6.69 19.39
C THR A 21 13.00 7.35 18.03
N ILE A 22 11.96 6.97 17.28
CA ILE A 22 11.60 7.63 16.02
C ILE A 22 10.15 8.11 16.15
N GLN A 23 9.92 9.39 15.86
CA GLN A 23 8.59 9.96 15.81
C GLN A 23 8.04 9.89 14.38
N LEU A 24 6.90 9.20 14.21
CA LEU A 24 6.24 8.98 12.93
C LEU A 24 4.78 9.41 13.06
N GLY A 25 4.53 10.69 12.76
CA GLY A 25 3.21 11.31 12.92
C GLY A 25 2.71 11.26 14.37
N VAL A 26 1.57 10.61 14.59
CA VAL A 26 0.93 10.43 15.91
C VAL A 26 1.72 9.46 16.82
N TRP A 27 2.50 8.56 16.20
CA TRP A 27 3.13 7.44 16.87
C TRP A 27 4.57 7.75 17.26
N ARG A 28 4.94 7.34 18.47
CA ARG A 28 6.34 7.23 18.87
C ARG A 28 6.71 5.76 18.92
N MET A 29 7.74 5.37 18.19
CA MET A 29 8.21 3.99 18.09
C MET A 29 9.48 3.79 18.91
N LEU A 30 9.56 2.66 19.63
CA LEU A 30 10.73 2.17 20.34
C LEU A 30 11.19 0.86 19.66
N LEU A 31 12.43 0.87 19.14
CA LEU A 31 13.02 -0.26 18.41
C LEU A 31 14.08 -0.96 19.29
N PRO A 32 13.87 -2.21 19.74
CA PRO A 32 14.91 -3.04 20.35
C PRO A 32 15.82 -3.73 19.31
N VAL A 33 17.08 -3.97 19.69
CA VAL A 33 18.07 -4.74 18.89
C VAL A 33 17.98 -6.24 19.22
N GLU A 34 17.48 -7.02 18.26
CA GLU A 34 17.70 -8.44 17.94
C GLU A 34 17.37 -9.58 18.96
N ARG A 35 16.44 -10.49 18.62
CA ARG A 35 16.69 -11.89 18.21
C ARG A 35 15.40 -12.57 17.68
N THR A 36 15.59 -13.41 16.67
CA THR A 36 14.60 -13.94 15.71
C THR A 36 13.86 -15.19 16.21
N SER A 37 12.55 -15.26 15.95
CA SER A 37 11.78 -16.52 15.91
C SER A 37 10.50 -16.36 15.06
N THR A 38 10.23 -17.40 14.28
CA THR A 38 9.42 -17.50 13.06
C THR A 38 7.91 -17.76 13.26
N GLN A 39 7.10 -17.31 12.28
CA GLN A 39 6.20 -18.13 11.43
C GLN A 39 4.85 -17.43 11.13
N TRP A 40 4.62 -16.99 9.87
CA TRP A 40 3.27 -16.65 9.34
C TRP A 40 3.19 -16.88 7.81
N SER A 41 2.00 -17.24 7.32
CA SER A 41 1.72 -17.73 5.96
C SER A 41 1.29 -16.64 4.95
N PRO A 42 1.53 -16.82 3.62
CA PRO A 42 1.59 -15.73 2.64
C PRO A 42 0.28 -15.43 1.88
N LEU A 43 -0.83 -16.08 2.23
CA LEU A 43 -2.07 -16.10 1.42
C LEU A 43 -3.27 -15.34 2.04
N SER A 44 -3.10 -14.66 3.18
CA SER A 44 -4.22 -14.04 3.91
C SER A 44 -4.79 -12.74 3.31
N TRP A 45 -4.17 -12.19 2.26
CA TRP A 45 -4.62 -10.95 1.61
C TRP A 45 -5.51 -11.18 0.38
N PHE A 46 -5.54 -12.40 -0.15
CA PHE A 46 -6.39 -12.79 -1.28
C PHE A 46 -7.59 -13.60 -0.76
N ASP A 47 -8.54 -12.90 -0.13
CA ASP A 47 -9.79 -13.53 0.31
C ASP A 47 -10.82 -13.52 -0.84
N LEU A 48 -10.77 -14.56 -1.66
CA LEU A 48 -11.70 -14.78 -2.77
C LEU A 48 -13.17 -14.86 -2.31
N SER A 49 -13.44 -15.11 -1.03
CA SER A 49 -14.79 -15.15 -0.47
C SER A 49 -15.52 -13.79 -0.55
N ARG A 50 -14.77 -12.68 -0.70
CA ARG A 50 -15.35 -11.34 -0.91
C ARG A 50 -15.94 -11.15 -2.31
N LEU A 51 -15.49 -11.91 -3.31
CA LEU A 51 -16.04 -11.87 -4.66
C LEU A 51 -17.30 -12.72 -4.79
N GLU A 52 -17.47 -13.72 -3.91
CA GLU A 52 -18.61 -14.64 -3.92
C GLU A 52 -19.93 -13.98 -3.47
N LYS A 53 -19.88 -12.86 -2.74
CA LYS A 53 -21.07 -12.10 -2.29
C LYS A 53 -21.58 -11.05 -3.29
N TRP A 54 -21.08 -11.05 -4.52
CA TRP A 54 -21.44 -10.03 -5.52
C TRP A 54 -22.75 -10.37 -6.23
N ASP A 55 -23.86 -9.82 -5.74
CA ASP A 55 -25.11 -9.77 -6.51
C ASP A 55 -25.02 -8.66 -7.57
N GLY A 56 -25.12 -9.07 -8.84
CA GLY A 56 -24.44 -8.48 -9.99
C GLY A 56 -24.95 -7.18 -10.61
N LEU A 57 -25.85 -6.41 -9.99
CA LEU A 57 -26.32 -5.13 -10.56
C LEU A 57 -26.55 -4.02 -9.53
N SER A 58 -26.99 -4.35 -8.31
CA SER A 58 -27.14 -3.37 -7.23
C SER A 58 -25.79 -2.94 -6.66
N SER A 59 -24.86 -3.88 -6.56
CA SER A 59 -23.52 -3.66 -6.00
C SER A 59 -22.68 -2.70 -6.85
N THR A 60 -22.84 -2.74 -8.18
CA THR A 60 -22.06 -1.89 -9.10
C THR A 60 -22.44 -0.41 -8.99
N LEU A 61 -23.73 -0.10 -8.82
CA LEU A 61 -24.21 1.27 -8.60
C LEU A 61 -23.74 1.83 -7.25
N LEU A 62 -23.75 1.00 -6.20
CA LEU A 62 -23.23 1.38 -4.88
C LEU A 62 -21.74 1.67 -4.92
N ILE A 63 -20.97 0.84 -5.62
CA ILE A 63 -19.53 1.04 -5.81
C ILE A 63 -19.26 2.33 -6.59
N TRP A 64 -20.00 2.58 -7.67
CA TRP A 64 -19.82 3.81 -8.45
C TRP A 64 -20.17 5.05 -7.65
N ARG A 65 -21.24 5.00 -6.86
CA ARG A 65 -21.62 6.07 -5.95
C ARG A 65 -20.54 6.32 -4.91
N PHE A 66 -20.02 5.27 -4.28
CA PHE A 66 -18.93 5.37 -3.30
C PHE A 66 -17.66 5.93 -3.93
N ALA A 67 -17.28 5.47 -5.13
CA ALA A 67 -16.13 5.99 -5.87
C ALA A 67 -16.29 7.49 -6.21
N ARG A 68 -17.51 7.92 -6.55
CA ARG A 68 -17.83 9.32 -6.81
C ARG A 68 -17.74 10.17 -5.53
N GLU A 69 -18.22 9.66 -4.41
CA GLU A 69 -18.12 10.33 -3.11
C GLU A 69 -16.64 10.48 -2.69
N VAL A 70 -15.84 9.43 -2.84
CA VAL A 70 -14.37 9.49 -2.61
C VAL A 70 -13.70 10.52 -3.52
N TYR A 71 -14.09 10.57 -4.80
CA TYR A 71 -13.53 11.54 -5.76
C TYR A 71 -13.87 12.99 -5.41
N SER A 72 -15.05 13.24 -4.82
CA SER A 72 -15.46 14.59 -4.41
C SER A 72 -14.70 15.16 -3.22
N ILE A 73 -14.02 14.33 -2.42
CA ILE A 73 -13.28 14.78 -1.23
C ILE A 73 -12.06 15.62 -1.65
N ASP A 74 -11.25 15.07 -2.56
CA ASP A 74 -10.08 15.75 -3.12
C ASP A 74 -9.84 15.26 -4.56
N PRO A 75 -10.32 15.97 -5.59
CA PRO A 75 -10.25 15.50 -6.96
C PRO A 75 -8.81 15.44 -7.48
N TRP A 76 -7.92 16.29 -6.98
CA TRP A 76 -6.53 16.35 -7.45
C TRP A 76 -5.71 15.19 -6.90
N LEU A 77 -5.80 14.90 -5.60
CA LEU A 77 -5.10 13.75 -5.00
C LEU A 77 -5.64 12.44 -5.55
N ASN A 78 -6.95 12.32 -5.75
CA ASN A 78 -7.54 11.16 -6.39
C ASN A 78 -7.06 10.99 -7.84
N LEU A 79 -7.01 12.05 -8.64
CA LEU A 79 -6.49 12.01 -10.00
C LEU A 79 -5.03 11.54 -10.02
N MET A 80 -4.17 12.11 -9.15
CA MET A 80 -2.78 11.68 -9.01
C MET A 80 -2.69 10.21 -8.62
N PHE A 81 -3.51 9.74 -7.68
CA PHE A 81 -3.55 8.34 -7.27
C PHE A 81 -3.90 7.42 -8.45
N PHE A 82 -4.95 7.72 -9.21
CA PHE A 82 -5.33 6.94 -10.38
C PHE A 82 -4.26 6.98 -11.49
N ALA A 83 -3.66 8.14 -11.76
CA ALA A 83 -2.58 8.27 -12.73
C ALA A 83 -1.35 7.44 -12.34
N LEU A 84 -0.95 7.48 -11.07
CA LEU A 84 0.16 6.68 -10.54
C LEU A 84 -0.15 5.18 -10.59
N ASN A 85 -1.39 4.79 -10.29
CA ASN A 85 -1.84 3.41 -10.40
C ASN A 85 -1.82 2.90 -11.85
N LEU A 86 -2.26 3.73 -12.80
CA LEU A 86 -2.19 3.41 -14.23
C LEU A 86 -0.74 3.30 -14.69
N ALA A 87 0.13 4.21 -14.27
CA ALA A 87 1.56 4.15 -14.57
C ALA A 87 2.19 2.85 -14.02
N THR A 88 1.82 2.40 -12.82
CA THR A 88 2.27 1.10 -12.28
C THR A 88 1.69 -0.11 -13.03
N ALA A 89 0.49 0.00 -13.62
CA ALA A 89 -0.05 -1.08 -14.45
C ALA A 89 0.72 -1.20 -15.79
N VAL A 90 1.11 -0.06 -16.37
CA VAL A 90 1.89 0.01 -17.62
C VAL A 90 3.36 -0.40 -17.41
N GLU A 91 3.91 -0.13 -16.23
CA GLU A 91 5.28 -0.51 -15.84
C GLU A 91 5.61 -1.97 -16.19
N GLY A 92 4.74 -2.92 -15.82
CA GLY A 92 4.99 -4.34 -16.05
C GLY A 92 5.14 -4.68 -17.54
N THR A 93 4.32 -4.06 -18.39
CA THR A 93 4.36 -4.24 -19.84
C THR A 93 5.56 -3.56 -20.47
N LEU A 94 5.91 -2.35 -20.02
CA LEU A 94 7.09 -1.62 -20.47
C LEU A 94 8.39 -2.35 -20.14
N MET A 95 8.52 -2.88 -18.92
CA MET A 95 9.69 -3.65 -18.50
C MET A 95 9.83 -4.95 -19.29
N LEU A 96 8.71 -5.63 -19.57
CA LEU A 96 8.70 -6.80 -20.42
C LEU A 96 9.12 -6.46 -21.85
N TYR A 97 8.56 -5.39 -22.44
CA TYR A 97 8.91 -4.91 -23.77
C TYR A 97 10.40 -4.57 -23.90
N ALA A 98 10.93 -3.80 -22.93
CA ALA A 98 12.34 -3.43 -22.90
C ALA A 98 13.24 -4.67 -22.79
N SER A 99 12.85 -5.64 -21.97
CA SER A 99 13.57 -6.91 -21.81
C SER A 99 13.55 -7.75 -23.09
N SER A 100 12.38 -7.92 -23.72
CA SER A 100 12.25 -8.67 -24.99
C SER A 100 13.04 -8.01 -26.12
N ARG A 101 13.03 -6.67 -26.21
CA ARG A 101 13.80 -5.94 -27.22
C ARG A 101 15.31 -6.07 -27.01
N LEU A 102 15.77 -6.00 -25.76
CA LEU A 102 17.18 -6.23 -25.43
C LEU A 102 17.60 -7.65 -25.81
N LEU A 103 16.81 -8.66 -25.42
CA LEU A 103 17.12 -10.07 -25.71
C LEU A 103 17.21 -10.34 -27.22
N ARG A 104 16.26 -9.83 -28.00
CA ARG A 104 16.30 -9.97 -29.47
C ARG A 104 17.48 -9.26 -30.12
N THR A 105 17.86 -8.11 -29.60
CA THR A 105 19.01 -7.36 -30.14
C THR A 105 20.30 -8.14 -29.90
N VAL A 106 20.45 -8.72 -28.70
CA VAL A 106 21.58 -9.60 -28.36
C VAL A 106 21.55 -10.88 -29.19
N GLU A 107 20.40 -11.55 -29.32
CA GLU A 107 20.23 -12.77 -30.12
C GLU A 107 20.59 -12.53 -31.59
N THR A 108 20.09 -11.45 -32.18
CA THR A 108 20.41 -11.09 -33.58
C THR A 108 21.90 -10.79 -33.74
N GLY A 109 22.50 -10.09 -32.77
CA GLY A 109 23.94 -9.82 -32.76
C GLY A 109 24.78 -11.10 -32.67
N LEU A 110 24.35 -12.06 -31.85
CA LEU A 110 25.01 -13.36 -31.68
C LEU A 110 24.92 -14.23 -32.94
N VAL A 111 23.72 -14.33 -33.53
CA VAL A 111 23.47 -15.15 -34.74
C VAL A 111 24.20 -14.59 -35.97
N THR A 112 24.29 -13.26 -36.09
CA THR A 112 24.93 -12.62 -37.25
C THR A 112 26.45 -12.44 -37.08
N GLY A 113 27.00 -12.68 -35.89
CA GLY A 113 28.42 -12.44 -35.57
C GLY A 113 28.84 -10.97 -35.68
N ARG A 114 27.88 -10.03 -35.76
CA ARG A 114 28.12 -8.59 -35.85
C ARG A 114 27.19 -7.86 -34.88
N PRO A 115 27.61 -7.66 -33.62
CA PRO A 115 26.78 -6.96 -32.66
C PRO A 115 26.56 -5.50 -33.09
N ASP A 116 25.30 -5.09 -33.24
CA ASP A 116 24.93 -3.69 -33.45
C ASP A 116 25.01 -2.94 -32.12
N ILE A 117 26.20 -2.39 -31.83
CA ILE A 117 26.52 -1.64 -30.62
C ILE A 117 25.53 -0.49 -30.39
N ARG A 118 25.06 0.16 -31.46
CA ARG A 118 24.14 1.30 -31.35
C ARG A 118 22.76 0.85 -30.90
N ALA A 119 22.26 -0.27 -31.43
CA ALA A 119 21.00 -0.85 -31.01
C ALA A 119 21.06 -1.33 -29.55
N ILE A 120 22.16 -1.96 -29.14
CA ILE A 120 22.36 -2.43 -27.76
C ILE A 120 22.42 -1.24 -26.80
N CYS A 121 23.20 -0.20 -27.10
CA CYS A 121 23.24 1.02 -26.28
C CYS A 121 21.87 1.66 -26.12
N HIS A 122 21.10 1.80 -27.22
CA HIS A 122 19.75 2.37 -27.14
C HIS A 122 18.81 1.51 -26.28
N ALA A 123 18.89 0.18 -26.38
CA ALA A 123 18.10 -0.73 -25.55
C ALA A 123 18.45 -0.62 -24.06
N VAL A 124 19.74 -0.49 -23.73
CA VAL A 124 20.21 -0.29 -22.35
C VAL A 124 19.75 1.05 -21.78
N ILE A 125 19.90 2.14 -22.54
CA ILE A 125 19.45 3.48 -22.11
C ILE A 125 17.94 3.50 -21.86
N LEU A 126 17.16 2.90 -22.77
CA LEU A 126 15.71 2.79 -22.62
C LEU A 126 15.34 2.00 -21.35
N ARG A 127 16.06 0.91 -21.06
CA ARG A 127 15.84 0.13 -19.84
C ARG A 127 16.14 0.95 -18.58
N VAL A 128 17.27 1.64 -18.53
CA VAL A 128 17.62 2.52 -17.39
C VAL A 128 16.56 3.60 -17.20
N PHE A 129 16.10 4.23 -18.28
CA PHE A 129 15.03 5.23 -18.23
C PHE A 129 13.72 4.66 -17.66
N CYS A 130 13.31 3.47 -18.13
CA CYS A 130 12.16 2.76 -17.58
C CYS A 130 12.33 2.49 -16.09
N THR A 131 13.49 1.98 -15.63
CA THR A 131 13.75 1.72 -14.21
C THR A 131 13.68 3.00 -13.36
N VAL A 132 14.18 4.13 -13.85
CA VAL A 132 14.07 5.41 -13.13
C VAL A 132 12.61 5.85 -13.02
N LEU A 133 11.84 5.75 -14.11
CA LEU A 133 10.43 6.14 -14.14
C LEU A 133 9.59 5.28 -13.19
N THR A 134 9.84 3.97 -13.15
CA THR A 134 9.10 3.04 -12.28
C THR A 134 9.41 3.27 -10.81
N SER A 135 10.68 3.46 -10.46
CA SER A 135 11.10 3.80 -9.11
C SER A 135 10.46 5.11 -8.62
N THR A 136 10.47 6.14 -9.50
CA THR A 136 9.86 7.44 -9.20
C THR A 136 8.34 7.32 -9.01
N THR A 137 7.68 6.52 -9.85
CA THR A 137 6.23 6.28 -9.75
C THR A 137 5.87 5.56 -8.45
N ARG A 138 6.65 4.54 -8.07
CA ARG A 138 6.46 3.80 -6.81
C ARG A 138 6.66 4.71 -5.60
N TRP A 139 7.69 5.55 -5.62
CA TRP A 139 7.93 6.55 -4.57
C TRP A 139 6.79 7.56 -4.47
N ALA A 140 6.34 8.13 -5.59
CA ALA A 140 5.22 9.06 -5.61
C ALA A 140 3.93 8.41 -5.09
N ARG A 141 3.66 7.14 -5.46
CA ARG A 141 2.52 6.37 -4.96
C ARG A 141 2.62 6.13 -3.44
N ALA A 142 3.81 5.82 -2.95
CA ALA A 142 4.11 5.65 -1.52
C ALA A 142 3.81 6.92 -0.72
N TRP A 143 3.94 8.10 -1.33
CA TRP A 143 3.62 9.38 -0.71
C TRP A 143 2.13 9.77 -0.83
N VAL A 144 1.50 9.59 -2.00
CA VAL A 144 0.10 9.99 -2.23
C VAL A 144 -0.90 9.10 -1.50
N THR A 145 -0.68 7.78 -1.50
CA THR A 145 -1.59 6.79 -0.89
C THR A 145 -1.90 7.09 0.59
N PRO A 146 -0.92 7.34 1.48
CA PRO A 146 -1.20 7.60 2.88
C PRO A 146 -2.00 8.89 3.11
N ILE A 147 -1.74 9.94 2.34
CA ILE A 147 -2.45 11.22 2.45
C ILE A 147 -3.92 11.03 2.05
N LEU A 148 -4.16 10.42 0.89
CA LEU A 148 -5.51 10.16 0.39
C LEU A 148 -6.29 9.25 1.35
N ARG A 149 -5.64 8.19 1.85
CA ARG A 149 -6.23 7.31 2.87
C ARG A 149 -6.67 8.08 4.12
N ALA A 150 -5.81 8.96 4.64
CA ALA A 150 -6.11 9.71 5.85
C ALA A 150 -7.32 10.64 5.66
N GLN A 151 -7.43 11.29 4.49
CA GLN A 151 -8.58 12.12 4.13
C GLN A 151 -9.86 11.30 4.00
N VAL A 152 -9.81 10.18 3.27
CA VAL A 152 -10.97 9.29 3.08
C VAL A 152 -11.45 8.72 4.41
N ILE A 153 -10.53 8.19 5.23
CA ILE A 153 -10.88 7.69 6.57
C ILE A 153 -11.47 8.82 7.42
N SER A 154 -10.87 10.03 7.40
CA SER A 154 -11.38 11.17 8.14
C SER A 154 -12.84 11.48 7.80
N HIS A 155 -13.13 11.51 6.51
CA HIS A 155 -14.44 11.86 6.00
C HIS A 155 -15.46 10.83 6.44
N PHE A 156 -15.21 9.55 6.16
CA PHE A 156 -16.15 8.48 6.50
C PHE A 156 -16.26 8.24 8.00
N ASP A 157 -15.21 8.44 8.79
CA ASP A 157 -15.31 8.34 10.26
C ASP A 157 -16.24 9.40 10.85
N ASP A 158 -16.23 10.65 10.35
CA ASP A 158 -17.17 11.69 10.82
C ASP A 158 -18.62 11.32 10.47
N TYR A 159 -18.88 10.86 9.23
CA TYR A 159 -20.21 10.39 8.83
C TYR A 159 -20.69 9.19 9.65
N ILE A 160 -19.86 8.16 9.80
CA ILE A 160 -20.19 6.97 10.58
C ILE A 160 -20.44 7.37 12.03
N PHE A 161 -19.64 8.26 12.60
CA PHE A 161 -19.80 8.68 13.98
C PHE A 161 -21.08 9.49 14.19
N GLN A 162 -21.39 10.42 13.28
CA GLN A 162 -22.63 11.19 13.30
C GLN A 162 -23.86 10.29 13.22
N GLU A 163 -23.88 9.32 12.31
CA GLU A 163 -25.00 8.38 12.17
C GLU A 163 -25.06 7.41 13.34
N THR A 164 -23.91 6.99 13.89
CA THR A 164 -23.84 6.19 15.11
C THR A 164 -24.43 6.93 16.30
N LEU A 165 -24.29 8.26 16.40
CA LEU A 165 -24.90 9.05 17.46
C LEU A 165 -26.40 9.30 17.26
N ARG A 166 -26.88 9.24 16.00
CA ARG A 166 -28.29 9.45 15.64
C ARG A 166 -29.16 8.20 15.70
N LEU A 167 -28.55 7.02 15.60
CA LEU A 167 -29.24 5.75 15.65
C LEU A 167 -29.90 5.52 17.03
N ASP A 168 -31.20 5.24 17.04
CA ASP A 168 -31.96 4.98 18.27
C ASP A 168 -31.49 3.70 18.99
N ILE A 169 -31.68 3.69 20.31
CA ILE A 169 -31.26 2.58 21.20
C ILE A 169 -31.87 1.24 20.75
N SER A 170 -33.13 1.25 20.32
CA SER A 170 -33.85 0.06 19.83
C SER A 170 -33.24 -0.51 18.56
N THR A 171 -32.83 0.34 17.61
CA THR A 171 -32.19 -0.07 16.35
C THR A 171 -30.76 -0.57 16.59
N SER A 172 -30.05 -0.05 17.58
CA SER A 172 -28.68 -0.47 17.92
C SER A 172 -28.60 -1.85 18.59
N LYS A 173 -29.63 -2.26 19.33
CA LYS A 173 -29.71 -3.55 20.03
C LYS A 173 -30.10 -4.71 19.10
N ASP A 174 -30.58 -4.42 17.89
CA ASP A 174 -30.95 -5.45 16.92
C ASP A 174 -29.69 -6.13 16.34
N LYS A 175 -29.50 -7.42 16.65
CA LYS A 175 -28.37 -8.22 16.17
C LYS A 175 -28.32 -8.30 14.64
N ASN A 176 -29.44 -8.14 13.96
CA ASN A 176 -29.50 -8.15 12.49
C ASN A 176 -29.05 -6.83 11.86
N ASN A 177 -28.85 -5.78 12.65
CA ASN A 177 -28.48 -4.45 12.16
C ASN A 177 -27.14 -3.94 12.72
N LYS A 178 -26.34 -4.81 13.34
CA LYS A 178 -24.95 -4.50 13.74
C LYS A 178 -24.04 -4.49 12.51
N ILE A 179 -24.23 -3.50 11.65
CA ILE A 179 -23.27 -3.21 10.59
C ILE A 179 -22.12 -2.45 11.25
N GLU A 180 -21.13 -3.18 11.74
CA GLU A 180 -19.86 -2.61 12.20
C GLU A 180 -19.05 -2.12 10.99
N VAL A 181 -19.55 -1.07 10.33
CA VAL A 181 -18.81 -0.42 9.24
C VAL A 181 -17.67 0.36 9.88
N HIS A 182 -16.44 -0.05 9.55
CA HIS A 182 -15.25 0.71 9.89
C HIS A 182 -14.76 1.45 8.65
N ALA A 183 -14.43 2.75 8.79
CA ALA A 183 -13.88 3.55 7.69
C ALA A 183 -12.60 2.94 7.10
N THR A 184 -11.84 2.20 7.91
CA THR A 184 -10.68 1.42 7.46
C THR A 184 -11.05 0.29 6.49
N SER A 185 -12.19 -0.36 6.69
CA SER A 185 -12.69 -1.41 5.80
C SER A 185 -13.11 -0.81 4.46
N LEU A 186 -13.80 0.34 4.47
CA LEU A 186 -14.16 1.08 3.25
C LEU A 186 -12.94 1.46 2.41
N TRP A 187 -11.87 1.96 3.04
CA TRP A 187 -10.61 2.22 2.33
C TRP A 187 -10.00 0.95 1.74
N ASN A 188 -10.00 -0.16 2.48
CA ASN A 188 -9.47 -1.43 1.98
C ASN A 188 -10.28 -1.92 0.78
N ASP A 189 -11.60 -1.75 0.80
CA ASP A 189 -12.48 -2.11 -0.32
C ASP A 189 -12.23 -1.21 -1.54
N PHE A 190 -12.02 0.10 -1.33
CA PHE A 190 -11.58 1.02 -2.37
C PHE A 190 -10.24 0.62 -3.00
N GLN A 191 -9.25 0.31 -2.15
CA GLN A 191 -7.92 -0.10 -2.57
C GLN A 191 -7.97 -1.44 -3.33
N PHE A 192 -8.80 -2.37 -2.90
CA PHE A 192 -9.03 -3.64 -3.58
C PHE A 192 -9.58 -3.39 -4.98
N LEU A 193 -10.62 -2.56 -5.12
CA LEU A 193 -11.21 -2.22 -6.41
C LEU A 193 -10.19 -1.56 -7.35
N SER A 194 -9.40 -0.61 -6.84
CA SER A 194 -8.33 0.03 -7.63
C SER A 194 -7.27 -0.98 -8.10
N THR A 195 -6.91 -1.94 -7.24
CA THR A 195 -5.95 -3.01 -7.57
C THR A 195 -6.53 -3.97 -8.61
N PHE A 196 -7.82 -4.29 -8.51
CA PHE A 196 -8.53 -5.10 -9.49
C PHE A 196 -8.51 -4.46 -10.89
N PHE A 197 -8.77 -3.15 -10.98
CA PHE A 197 -8.64 -2.43 -12.25
C PHE A 197 -7.20 -2.45 -12.78
N GLN A 198 -6.20 -2.25 -11.92
CA GLN A 198 -4.78 -2.34 -12.31
C GLN A 198 -4.47 -3.70 -12.94
N TRP A 199 -4.93 -4.79 -12.32
CA TRP A 199 -4.76 -6.14 -12.86
C TRP A 199 -5.44 -6.31 -14.22
N GLY A 200 -6.66 -5.79 -14.39
CA GLY A 200 -7.36 -5.78 -15.67
C GLY A 200 -6.57 -5.08 -16.77
N PHE A 201 -6.05 -3.87 -16.49
CA PHE A 201 -5.21 -3.13 -17.43
C PHE A 201 -3.89 -3.85 -17.76
N GLN A 202 -3.25 -4.44 -16.74
CA GLN A 202 -2.01 -5.18 -16.94
C GLN A 202 -2.22 -6.42 -17.82
N LEU A 203 -3.26 -7.20 -17.56
CA LEU A 203 -3.62 -8.37 -18.37
C LEU A 203 -3.96 -7.95 -19.81
N ALA A 204 -4.77 -6.91 -19.99
CA ALA A 204 -5.10 -6.39 -21.32
C ALA A 204 -3.83 -5.95 -22.07
N GLY A 205 -2.91 -5.24 -21.41
CA GLY A 205 -1.63 -4.83 -21.98
C GLY A 205 -0.75 -6.01 -22.41
N GLN A 206 -0.67 -7.05 -21.57
CA GLN A 206 0.08 -8.27 -21.90
C GLN A 206 -0.54 -9.05 -23.08
N ILE A 207 -1.87 -9.12 -23.15
CA ILE A 207 -2.59 -9.78 -24.27
C ILE A 207 -2.35 -9.01 -25.58
N ILE A 208 -2.49 -7.70 -25.58
CA ILE A 208 -2.23 -6.87 -26.77
C ILE A 208 -0.78 -7.06 -27.24
N PHE A 209 0.17 -7.06 -26.31
CA PHE A 209 1.59 -7.24 -26.62
C PHE A 209 1.88 -8.62 -27.25
N THR A 210 1.27 -9.68 -26.73
CA THR A 210 1.46 -11.05 -27.24
C THR A 210 0.85 -11.26 -28.60
N VAL A 211 -0.33 -10.69 -28.87
CA VAL A 211 -0.96 -10.76 -30.20
C VAL A 211 -0.12 -10.03 -31.27
N GLN A 212 0.57 -8.95 -30.90
CA GLN A 212 1.42 -8.19 -31.82
C GLN A 212 2.80 -8.81 -32.09
N GLN A 213 3.16 -9.90 -31.41
CA GLN A 213 4.47 -10.54 -31.55
C GLN A 213 4.37 -11.82 -32.40
N PRO A 214 4.63 -11.77 -33.72
CA PRO A 214 4.45 -12.92 -34.62
C PRO A 214 5.40 -14.10 -34.38
N SER A 215 6.42 -13.95 -33.53
CA SER A 215 7.48 -14.95 -33.32
C SER A 215 7.73 -15.33 -31.85
N GLY A 216 6.91 -14.85 -30.90
CA GLY A 216 7.03 -15.22 -29.50
C GLY A 216 6.20 -16.46 -29.18
N GLY A 217 6.84 -17.62 -29.04
CA GLY A 217 6.14 -18.87 -28.68
C GLY A 217 5.36 -18.79 -27.36
N ILE A 218 4.35 -19.65 -27.21
CA ILE A 218 3.46 -19.78 -26.03
C ILE A 218 4.24 -19.86 -24.70
N THR A 219 5.48 -20.35 -24.74
CA THR A 219 6.39 -20.45 -23.59
C THR A 219 6.80 -19.11 -23.00
N LEU A 220 7.04 -18.08 -23.83
CA LEU A 220 7.35 -16.73 -23.36
C LEU A 220 6.11 -16.06 -22.75
N THR A 221 4.93 -16.34 -23.30
CA THR A 221 3.63 -15.87 -22.77
C THR A 221 3.34 -16.46 -21.39
N LEU A 222 3.55 -17.78 -21.23
CA LEU A 222 3.40 -18.43 -19.92
C LEU A 222 4.40 -17.89 -18.89
N LEU A 223 5.64 -17.65 -19.29
CA LEU A 223 6.66 -17.11 -18.38
C LEU A 223 6.35 -15.66 -17.96
N ALA A 224 5.79 -14.85 -18.87
CA ALA A 224 5.36 -13.47 -18.57
C ALA A 224 4.17 -13.41 -17.60
N LEU A 225 3.25 -14.38 -17.66
CA LEU A 225 2.12 -14.52 -16.72
C LEU A 225 2.57 -14.92 -15.31
N VAL A 226 3.67 -15.67 -15.20
CA VAL A 226 4.22 -16.15 -13.91
C VAL A 226 4.95 -15.02 -13.15
N SER A 227 5.60 -14.10 -13.85
CA SER A 227 6.36 -12.98 -13.25
C SER A 227 5.56 -12.08 -12.26
N PRO A 228 4.34 -11.60 -12.56
CA PRO A 228 3.56 -10.80 -11.60
C PRO A 228 3.13 -11.60 -10.35
N ILE A 229 2.95 -12.92 -10.50
CA ILE A 229 2.57 -13.82 -9.39
C ILE A 229 3.74 -14.03 -8.42
N PHE A 230 4.98 -14.04 -8.91
CA PHE A 230 6.18 -14.22 -8.07
C PHE A 230 6.73 -12.92 -7.51
N SER A 231 6.66 -11.80 -8.24
CA SER A 231 7.17 -10.51 -7.76
C SER A 231 6.42 -9.96 -6.54
N THR A 232 5.14 -10.27 -6.41
CA THR A 232 4.33 -9.96 -5.21
C THR A 232 4.67 -10.84 -4.01
N ARG A 233 5.28 -12.02 -4.22
CA ARG A 233 5.59 -13.00 -3.17
C ARG A 233 6.91 -12.76 -2.43
N LEU A 234 7.91 -12.12 -3.04
CA LEU A 234 9.25 -11.98 -2.43
C LEU A 234 9.50 -10.66 -1.69
N HIS A 235 8.74 -9.59 -1.95
CA HIS A 235 9.06 -8.25 -1.42
C HIS A 235 8.56 -7.96 0.00
N GLN A 236 7.87 -8.88 0.67
CA GLN A 236 7.23 -8.63 1.97
C GLN A 236 7.80 -9.44 3.14
N ALA A 237 8.84 -10.26 2.92
CA ALA A 237 9.37 -11.16 3.95
C ALA A 237 10.36 -10.53 4.95
N SER A 238 10.83 -9.29 4.72
CA SER A 238 11.99 -8.74 5.45
C SER A 238 11.69 -7.85 6.66
N TRP A 239 10.42 -7.64 7.06
CA TRP A 239 10.09 -6.52 7.96
C TRP A 239 9.06 -6.83 9.05
N LYS A 240 9.34 -7.79 9.93
CA LYS A 240 8.67 -7.85 11.25
C LYS A 240 9.68 -7.93 12.39
N ARG A 241 10.28 -6.77 12.68
CA ARG A 241 10.89 -6.47 13.97
C ARG A 241 9.74 -6.27 14.98
N PRO A 242 9.79 -6.80 16.21
CA PRO A 242 8.86 -6.35 17.25
C PRO A 242 9.24 -4.92 17.64
N PHE A 243 8.28 -4.00 17.58
CA PHE A 243 8.44 -2.61 18.01
C PHE A 243 7.23 -2.26 18.86
N LEU A 244 7.48 -1.54 19.94
CA LEU A 244 6.42 -0.96 20.75
C LEU A 244 6.13 0.42 20.19
N TYR A 245 4.86 0.73 19.97
CA TYR A 245 4.44 2.05 19.56
C TYR A 245 3.28 2.50 20.45
N TYR A 246 3.33 3.76 20.84
CA TYR A 246 2.25 4.40 21.59
C TYR A 246 1.89 5.72 20.92
N ALA A 247 0.60 6.07 21.02
CA ALA A 247 0.14 7.38 20.59
C ALA A 247 0.63 8.42 21.60
N SER A 248 1.39 9.39 21.13
CA SER A 248 1.88 10.49 21.97
C SER A 248 1.08 11.78 21.79
N ASN A 249 0.30 11.87 20.71
CA ASN A 249 -0.50 13.03 20.40
C ASN A 249 -1.79 13.06 21.24
N LEU A 250 -1.99 14.14 21.99
CA LEU A 250 -3.12 14.33 22.89
C LEU A 250 -4.46 14.40 22.13
N ASP A 251 -4.49 15.07 20.98
CA ASP A 251 -5.71 15.19 20.16
C ASP A 251 -6.16 13.82 19.64
N TYR A 252 -5.20 12.96 19.28
CA TYR A 252 -5.48 11.59 18.88
C TYR A 252 -6.07 10.76 20.02
N ILE A 253 -5.47 10.83 21.21
CA ILE A 253 -5.96 10.13 22.40
C ILE A 253 -7.37 10.61 22.75
N ARG A 254 -7.59 11.92 22.69
CA ARG A 254 -8.90 12.54 22.93
C ARG A 254 -9.93 12.07 21.91
N LEU A 255 -9.57 12.03 20.63
CA LEU A 255 -10.44 11.55 19.56
C LEU A 255 -10.83 10.08 19.75
N ARG A 256 -9.87 9.22 20.12
CA ARG A 256 -10.12 7.81 20.48
C ARG A 256 -11.03 7.69 21.70
N ALA A 257 -10.81 8.49 22.72
CA ALA A 257 -11.65 8.51 23.92
C ALA A 257 -13.08 8.92 23.60
N LEU A 258 -13.29 9.99 22.81
CA LEU A 258 -14.62 10.43 22.36
C LEU A 258 -15.33 9.34 21.54
N LYS A 259 -14.61 8.67 20.63
CA LYS A 259 -15.15 7.53 19.87
C LYS A 259 -15.57 6.37 20.79
N SER A 260 -14.83 6.12 21.86
CA SER A 260 -15.18 5.09 22.85
C SER A 260 -16.39 5.46 23.71
N ILE A 261 -16.58 6.75 24.00
CA ILE A 261 -17.75 7.26 24.73
C ILE A 261 -19.00 7.11 23.86
N GLY A 262 -18.91 7.42 22.56
CA GLY A 262 -20.01 7.20 21.60
C GLY A 262 -20.35 5.73 21.29
N SER A 263 -19.73 4.77 22.00
CA SER A 263 -20.04 3.35 21.85
C SER A 263 -21.37 2.95 22.50
N GLU A 264 -21.87 1.75 22.16
CA GLU A 264 -23.13 1.19 22.67
C GLU A 264 -23.22 1.22 24.20
N LYS A 265 -22.07 1.15 24.91
CA LYS A 265 -21.99 1.09 26.38
C LYS A 265 -22.56 2.32 27.09
N TYR A 266 -22.38 3.53 26.54
CA TYR A 266 -22.80 4.77 27.19
C TYR A 266 -24.00 5.43 26.49
N ARG A 267 -24.65 4.69 25.58
CA ARG A 267 -25.69 5.23 24.69
C ARG A 267 -26.94 5.71 25.43
N GLU A 268 -27.32 5.02 26.49
CA GLU A 268 -28.48 5.38 27.32
C GLU A 268 -28.26 6.72 28.05
N GLU A 269 -27.03 6.97 28.52
CA GLU A 269 -26.63 8.23 29.15
C GLU A 269 -26.52 9.37 28.13
N ILE A 270 -25.95 9.10 26.96
CA ILE A 270 -25.82 10.11 25.89
C ILE A 270 -27.19 10.58 25.40
N THR A 271 -28.13 9.64 25.23
CA THR A 271 -29.48 9.94 24.74
C THR A 271 -30.31 10.66 25.81
N SER A 272 -30.20 10.26 27.08
CA SER A 272 -30.97 10.86 28.17
C SER A 272 -30.55 12.30 28.49
N VAL A 273 -29.25 12.64 28.33
CA VAL A 273 -28.73 13.98 28.64
C VAL A 273 -28.59 14.86 27.39
N ASN A 274 -28.88 14.34 26.20
CA ASN A 274 -28.76 15.05 24.91
C ASN A 274 -27.36 15.64 24.67
N ILE A 275 -26.31 14.90 25.07
CA ILE A 275 -24.89 15.34 24.94
C ILE A 275 -24.31 14.99 23.55
N GLY A 276 -25.07 14.27 22.72
CA GLY A 276 -24.59 13.77 21.41
C GLY A 276 -24.04 14.85 20.48
N SER A 277 -24.70 16.02 20.40
CA SER A 277 -24.23 17.15 19.59
C SER A 277 -22.90 17.71 20.09
N TRP A 278 -22.75 17.85 21.41
CA TRP A 278 -21.50 18.31 22.01
C TRP A 278 -20.34 17.33 21.77
N ILE A 279 -20.59 16.02 21.89
CA ILE A 279 -19.59 14.98 21.59
C ILE A 279 -19.15 15.08 20.13
N LEU A 280 -20.09 15.29 19.21
CA LEU A 280 -19.79 15.45 17.78
C LEU A 280 -18.95 16.71 17.51
N ASP A 281 -19.30 17.83 18.13
CA ASP A 281 -18.55 19.08 17.98
C ASP A 281 -17.14 19.00 18.56
N GLU A 282 -16.98 18.32 19.71
CA GLU A 282 -15.66 18.08 20.30
C GLU A 282 -14.84 17.08 19.48
N TYR A 283 -15.49 16.06 18.91
CA TYR A 283 -14.87 15.10 18.01
C TYR A 283 -14.33 15.80 16.76
N ARG A 284 -15.14 16.66 16.13
CA ARG A 284 -14.73 17.47 14.97
C ARG A 284 -13.59 18.42 15.30
N ARG A 285 -13.64 19.07 16.47
CA ARG A 285 -12.54 19.95 16.93
C ARG A 285 -11.23 19.17 17.12
N ALA A 286 -11.26 18.03 17.80
CA ALA A 286 -10.09 17.17 17.95
C ALA A 286 -9.57 16.65 16.59
N ARG A 287 -10.48 16.36 15.65
CA ARG A 287 -10.12 15.91 14.30
C ARG A 287 -9.48 17.03 13.47
N HIS A 288 -10.04 18.23 13.50
CA HIS A 288 -9.47 19.39 12.84
C HIS A 288 -8.09 19.76 13.42
N ALA A 289 -7.91 19.63 14.74
CA ALA A 289 -6.62 19.83 15.38
C ALA A 289 -5.57 18.79 14.93
N LEU A 290 -5.99 17.55 14.70
CA LEU A 290 -5.13 16.49 14.14
C LEU A 290 -4.73 16.75 12.68
N GLY A 291 -5.52 17.52 11.94
CA GLY A 291 -5.25 17.93 10.57
C GLY A 291 -5.02 16.75 9.62
N THR A 292 -3.98 16.84 8.79
CA THR A 292 -3.54 15.78 7.86
C THR A 292 -2.52 14.84 8.48
N ILE A 293 -2.34 14.87 9.81
CA ILE A 293 -1.34 14.02 10.46
C ILE A 293 -1.74 12.56 10.26
N PRO A 294 -0.83 11.74 9.71
CA PRO A 294 -1.12 10.35 9.44
C PRO A 294 -1.31 9.52 10.71
N ASP A 295 -2.49 8.91 10.86
CA ASP A 295 -2.85 7.97 11.94
C ASP A 295 -2.34 6.53 11.70
N TYR A 296 -1.88 6.19 10.50
CA TYR A 296 -1.66 4.79 10.13
C TYR A 296 -0.59 4.09 10.94
N SER A 297 -0.72 2.76 11.02
CA SER A 297 0.25 1.87 11.69
C SER A 297 1.67 2.26 11.31
N PRO A 298 2.55 2.45 12.30
CA PRO A 298 3.79 3.13 12.06
C PRO A 298 4.79 2.33 11.19
N HIS A 299 4.52 1.02 11.02
CA HIS A 299 5.06 0.19 9.95
C HIS A 299 5.00 0.81 8.55
N PHE A 300 3.82 1.30 8.16
CA PHE A 300 3.61 1.85 6.82
C PHE A 300 4.29 3.21 6.67
N GLN A 301 4.43 3.99 7.76
CA GLN A 301 5.17 5.27 7.74
C GLN A 301 6.65 5.05 7.49
N MET A 302 7.21 4.03 8.14
CA MET A 302 8.64 3.77 8.04
C MET A 302 9.02 3.27 6.63
N ALA A 303 8.20 2.40 6.04
CA ALA A 303 8.40 1.92 4.67
C ALA A 303 8.25 3.01 3.60
N THR A 304 7.47 4.06 3.87
CA THR A 304 7.23 5.18 2.94
C THR A 304 8.27 6.30 3.07
N SER A 305 9.04 6.33 4.17
CA SER A 305 10.08 7.35 4.42
C SER A 305 11.37 7.16 3.61
N THR A 306 11.48 6.09 2.82
CA THR A 306 12.70 5.77 2.07
C THR A 306 12.94 6.74 0.91
N ASN A 307 14.18 7.24 0.80
CA ASN A 307 14.57 8.19 -0.24
C ASN A 307 14.44 7.57 -1.64
N PRO A 308 13.98 8.33 -2.66
CA PRO A 308 13.79 7.82 -4.02
C PRO A 308 15.08 7.25 -4.62
N ILE A 309 16.23 7.84 -4.28
CA ILE A 309 17.55 7.41 -4.73
C ILE A 309 17.87 5.98 -4.27
N SER A 310 17.54 5.62 -3.03
CA SER A 310 17.76 4.26 -2.54
C SER A 310 16.93 3.21 -3.30
N GLY A 311 15.70 3.56 -3.69
CA GLY A 311 14.87 2.69 -4.51
C GLY A 311 15.43 2.51 -5.92
N ILE A 312 15.94 3.58 -6.54
CA ILE A 312 16.61 3.52 -7.85
C ILE A 312 17.87 2.66 -7.77
N LEU A 313 18.73 2.88 -6.78
CA LEU A 313 19.96 2.10 -6.61
C LEU A 313 19.67 0.61 -6.38
N GLN A 314 18.65 0.29 -5.58
CA GLN A 314 18.24 -1.09 -5.34
C GLN A 314 17.77 -1.76 -6.64
N GLN A 315 16.93 -1.10 -7.43
CA GLN A 315 16.48 -1.66 -8.72
C GLN A 315 17.62 -1.79 -9.72
N LEU A 316 18.46 -0.76 -9.84
CA LEU A 316 19.63 -0.77 -10.73
C LEU A 316 20.61 -1.89 -10.34
N SER A 317 20.80 -2.14 -9.04
CA SER A 317 21.64 -3.24 -8.56
C SER A 317 21.11 -4.61 -8.98
N GLY A 318 19.78 -4.77 -9.08
CA GLY A 318 19.16 -5.97 -9.60
C GLY A 318 19.35 -6.15 -11.11
N ASP A 319 19.51 -5.04 -11.85
CA ASP A 319 19.75 -5.04 -13.31
C ASP A 319 21.24 -5.16 -13.69
N LEU A 320 22.16 -5.01 -12.73
CA LEU A 320 23.62 -5.10 -12.95
C LEU A 320 24.06 -6.34 -13.74
N PRO A 321 23.55 -7.56 -13.46
CA PRO A 321 23.94 -8.73 -14.25
C PRO A 321 23.60 -8.57 -15.74
N THR A 322 22.42 -8.02 -16.06
CA THR A 322 22.02 -7.80 -17.46
C THR A 322 22.92 -6.77 -18.15
N PHE A 323 23.33 -5.72 -17.45
CA PHE A 323 24.28 -4.73 -18.00
C PHE A 323 25.68 -5.32 -18.19
N TYR A 324 26.14 -6.17 -17.26
CA TYR A 324 27.40 -6.88 -17.39
C TYR A 324 27.42 -7.78 -18.63
N TRP A 325 26.37 -8.59 -18.83
CA TRP A 325 26.23 -9.43 -20.03
C TRP A 325 26.13 -8.63 -21.33
N ALA A 326 25.40 -7.51 -21.33
CA ALA A 326 25.35 -6.64 -22.50
C ALA A 326 26.74 -6.02 -22.82
N GLY A 327 27.49 -5.65 -21.77
CA GLY A 327 28.85 -5.12 -21.90
C GLY A 327 29.85 -6.17 -22.41
N SER A 328 29.79 -7.40 -21.92
CA SER A 328 30.68 -8.47 -22.37
C SER A 328 30.50 -8.78 -23.86
N VAL A 329 29.25 -8.78 -24.36
CA VAL A 329 28.95 -8.96 -25.80
C VAL A 329 29.52 -7.83 -26.67
N ILE A 330 29.63 -6.61 -26.14
CA ILE A 330 30.23 -5.48 -26.85
C ILE A 330 31.76 -5.58 -26.85
N LEU A 331 32.37 -6.04 -25.76
CA LEU A 331 33.82 -6.09 -25.58
C LEU A 331 34.47 -7.31 -26.23
N GLU A 332 33.80 -8.47 -26.25
CA GLU A 332 34.31 -9.72 -26.81
C GLU A 332 33.34 -10.29 -27.86
N PRO A 333 33.28 -9.70 -29.07
CA PRO A 333 32.40 -10.20 -30.13
C PRO A 333 32.81 -11.57 -30.70
N GLU A 334 34.00 -12.09 -30.35
CA GLU A 334 34.58 -13.33 -30.91
C GLU A 334 34.60 -14.52 -29.95
N ALA A 335 34.07 -14.41 -28.73
CA ALA A 335 34.01 -15.54 -27.80
C ALA A 335 32.76 -16.42 -28.09
N PRO A 336 32.95 -17.69 -28.52
CA PRO A 336 31.86 -18.61 -28.84
C PRO A 336 31.07 -19.14 -27.62
#